data_AF-A0A395IHB5-F1
#
_entry.id   AF-A0A395IHB5-F1
#
_cell.length_a   1.000
_cell.length_b   1.000
_cell.length_c   1.000
_cell.angle_alpha   90.00
_cell.angle_beta   90.00
_cell.angle_gamma   90.00
#
_symmetry.space_group_name_H-M   'P 1'
#
loop_
_entity.id
_entity.type
_entity.pdbx_description
1 polymer ?
#
loop_
_entity_poly.entity_id
_entity_poly.type
_entity_poly.pdbx_seq_one_letter_code
_entity_poly.pdbx_strand_id
1 'polypeptide(L)'
;MHTVPGAQNPDWHSDNPSNHASFWDHKDHQDRTTIWLWSQIATRYRNNPWIAGYNPINEPCDPLHHRLPEFYTRFESSIRKIDPFHILWLDGNTFAMEWKSFSAVLPNCAYALHDYSSMGFPTGTLFTSTPSQIEKLESSFLRKCTFMKTHNVPSWNGEFGPVYADPTIDQNAEETNTQRYNLLGAQLKIYDKHQIPWSIWLYKDLGLQGMVTTSRSSPYHTLIAPFLEKEARAPTRRVGFPNFGIVGQSFGSIGTLDRRKCPQGKRAVSNTMGCSQTTFKRSGADVCSE
;
A
#
# COMPACT_ATOMS: atom_id res chain seq x y z
N MET A 1 6.60 -4.64 -6.38
CA MET A 1 6.56 -3.40 -7.18
C MET A 1 5.71 -2.42 -6.42
N HIS A 2 6.20 -1.20 -6.19
CA HIS A 2 5.47 -0.25 -5.34
C HIS A 2 4.23 0.35 -6.03
N THR A 3 4.27 0.49 -7.35
CA THR A 3 3.14 0.93 -8.17
C THR A 3 2.97 0.02 -9.39
N VAL A 4 1.74 -0.12 -9.86
CA VAL A 4 1.40 -0.88 -11.07
C VAL A 4 0.40 -0.09 -11.92
N PRO A 5 0.37 -0.33 -13.25
CA PRO A 5 -0.68 0.22 -14.12
C PRO A 5 -2.08 0.08 -13.52
N GLY A 6 -2.80 1.19 -13.41
CA GLY A 6 -4.16 1.22 -12.90
C GLY A 6 -4.31 1.19 -11.38
N ALA A 7 -3.22 1.29 -10.62
CA ALA A 7 -3.19 1.33 -9.15
C ALA A 7 -3.77 0.08 -8.46
N GLN A 8 -2.95 -0.59 -7.66
CA GLN A 8 -3.35 -1.81 -6.95
C GLN A 8 -4.22 -1.56 -5.71
N ASN A 9 -4.28 -0.32 -5.25
CA ASN A 9 -5.00 0.09 -4.06
C ASN A 9 -5.56 1.51 -4.24
N PRO A 10 -6.44 1.98 -3.34
CA PRO A 10 -7.05 3.30 -3.47
C PRO A 10 -6.14 4.44 -2.99
N ASP A 11 -4.98 4.17 -2.41
CA ASP A 11 -4.14 5.20 -1.81
C ASP A 11 -3.13 5.80 -2.80
N TRP A 12 -2.71 7.02 -2.49
CA TRP A 12 -1.83 7.85 -3.29
C TRP A 12 -0.48 7.18 -3.63
N HIS A 13 0.04 6.35 -2.75
CA HIS A 13 1.36 5.71 -2.94
C HIS A 13 1.35 4.63 -4.03
N SER A 14 0.17 4.25 -4.54
CA SER A 14 0.02 3.40 -5.72
C SER A 14 -0.08 4.18 -7.05
N ASP A 15 0.23 5.49 -7.03
CA ASP A 15 0.02 6.43 -8.15
C ASP A 15 -1.46 6.56 -8.54
N ASN A 16 -2.35 6.53 -7.53
CA ASN A 16 -3.79 6.62 -7.73
C ASN A 16 -4.31 8.06 -7.55
N PRO A 17 -4.84 8.71 -8.59
CA PRO A 17 -5.46 10.04 -8.47
C PRO A 17 -6.95 10.01 -8.08
N SER A 18 -7.59 8.83 -8.09
CA SER A 18 -9.06 8.70 -8.13
C SER A 18 -9.67 7.81 -7.03
N ASN A 19 -8.85 7.32 -6.09
CA ASN A 19 -9.20 6.33 -5.07
C ASN A 19 -9.80 5.03 -5.60
N HIS A 20 -9.76 4.79 -6.92
CA HIS A 20 -10.29 3.60 -7.57
C HIS A 20 -9.16 2.72 -8.07
N ALA A 21 -9.10 1.47 -7.61
CA ALA A 21 -8.06 0.51 -7.97
C ALA A 21 -8.42 -0.23 -9.27
N SER A 22 -8.26 0.45 -10.42
CA SER A 22 -8.61 -0.07 -11.74
C SER A 22 -7.76 -1.27 -12.21
N PHE A 23 -6.63 -1.55 -11.54
CA PHE A 23 -5.81 -2.74 -11.75
C PHE A 23 -6.63 -4.04 -11.68
N TRP A 24 -7.61 -4.10 -10.79
CA TRP A 24 -8.41 -5.30 -10.58
C TRP A 24 -9.52 -5.49 -11.62
N ASP A 25 -9.88 -4.44 -12.34
CA ASP A 25 -10.98 -4.45 -13.30
C ASP A 25 -10.50 -4.77 -14.72
N HIS A 26 -9.26 -4.38 -15.05
CA HIS A 26 -8.71 -4.52 -16.40
C HIS A 26 -7.61 -5.58 -16.46
N LYS A 27 -7.86 -6.66 -17.20
CA LYS A 27 -6.86 -7.71 -17.44
C LYS A 27 -5.59 -7.16 -18.10
N ASP A 28 -5.71 -6.18 -19.00
CA ASP A 28 -4.57 -5.53 -19.66
C ASP A 28 -3.57 -4.95 -18.64
N HIS A 29 -4.03 -4.34 -17.55
CA HIS A 29 -3.16 -3.79 -16.53
C HIS A 29 -2.37 -4.90 -15.80
N GLN A 30 -3.04 -6.01 -15.50
CA GLN A 30 -2.42 -7.16 -14.88
C GLN A 30 -1.43 -7.86 -15.83
N ASP A 31 -1.76 -7.95 -17.11
CA ASP A 31 -0.89 -8.53 -18.13
C ASP A 31 0.36 -7.66 -18.37
N ARG A 32 0.22 -6.34 -18.42
CA ARG A 32 1.37 -5.43 -18.52
C ARG A 32 2.30 -5.55 -17.31
N THR A 33 1.73 -5.67 -16.11
CA THR A 33 2.51 -5.92 -14.89
C THR A 33 3.21 -7.27 -14.94
N THR A 34 2.47 -8.36 -15.13
CA THR A 34 2.96 -9.74 -15.03
C THR A 34 3.72 -10.20 -16.27
N ILE A 35 3.08 -10.15 -17.43
CA ILE A 35 3.59 -10.74 -18.68
C ILE A 35 4.66 -9.86 -19.29
N TRP A 36 4.49 -8.54 -19.27
CA TRP A 36 5.48 -7.66 -19.87
C TRP A 36 6.60 -7.32 -18.88
N LEU A 37 6.33 -6.48 -17.87
CA LEU A 37 7.37 -5.92 -17.03
C LEU A 37 8.09 -6.98 -16.18
N TRP A 38 7.34 -7.79 -15.43
CA TRP A 38 7.94 -8.78 -14.54
C TRP A 38 8.69 -9.89 -15.28
N SER A 39 8.24 -10.26 -16.48
CA SER A 39 8.97 -11.23 -17.29
C SER A 39 10.32 -10.68 -17.76
N GLN A 40 10.43 -9.37 -18.05
CA GLN A 40 11.71 -8.73 -18.37
C GLN A 40 12.64 -8.69 -17.14
N ILE A 41 12.10 -8.33 -15.97
CA ILE A 41 12.86 -8.29 -14.71
C ILE A 41 13.38 -9.70 -14.37
N ALA A 42 12.51 -10.71 -14.37
CA ALA A 42 12.89 -12.09 -14.09
C ALA A 42 13.92 -12.60 -15.11
N THR A 43 13.75 -12.33 -16.41
CA THR A 43 14.73 -12.74 -17.44
C THR A 43 16.11 -12.15 -17.17
N ARG A 44 16.16 -10.89 -16.71
CA ARG A 44 17.42 -10.20 -16.40
C ARG A 44 18.09 -10.72 -15.13
N TYR A 45 17.32 -11.06 -14.10
CA TYR A 45 17.85 -11.37 -12.77
C TYR A 45 17.84 -12.86 -12.39
N ARG A 46 17.27 -13.75 -13.22
CA ARG A 46 17.10 -15.19 -12.91
C ARG A 46 18.32 -15.95 -12.40
N ASN A 47 19.52 -15.55 -12.81
CA ASN A 47 20.77 -16.22 -12.41
C ASN A 47 21.60 -15.38 -11.43
N ASN A 48 21.04 -14.31 -10.87
CA ASN A 48 21.76 -13.43 -9.97
C ASN A 48 21.56 -13.86 -8.51
N PRO A 49 22.55 -14.50 -7.86
CA PRO A 49 22.40 -15.00 -6.49
C PRO A 49 22.28 -13.89 -5.44
N TRP A 50 22.58 -12.63 -5.79
CA TRP A 50 22.46 -11.48 -4.90
C TRP A 50 21.02 -10.99 -4.74
N ILE A 51 20.10 -11.43 -5.60
CA ILE A 51 18.68 -11.10 -5.48
C ILE A 51 18.03 -12.18 -4.62
N ALA A 52 17.49 -11.80 -3.46
CA ALA A 52 16.84 -12.76 -2.55
C ALA A 52 15.47 -13.22 -3.07
N GLY A 53 14.81 -12.41 -3.90
CA GLY A 53 13.50 -12.72 -4.43
C GLY A 53 12.79 -11.51 -5.01
N TYR A 54 11.52 -11.70 -5.36
CA TYR A 54 10.67 -10.70 -6.00
C TYR A 54 9.40 -10.47 -5.19
N ASN A 55 9.11 -9.22 -4.85
CA ASN A 55 7.79 -8.82 -4.38
C ASN A 55 6.97 -8.30 -5.58
N PRO A 56 5.96 -9.02 -6.08
CA PRO A 56 5.25 -8.67 -7.31
C PRO A 56 4.52 -7.33 -7.23
N ILE A 57 3.90 -7.04 -6.09
CA ILE A 57 3.00 -5.92 -5.89
C ILE A 57 2.99 -5.54 -4.40
N ASN A 58 3.01 -4.24 -4.12
CA ASN A 58 3.02 -3.70 -2.75
C ASN A 58 1.61 -3.36 -2.31
N GLU A 59 1.21 -3.81 -1.12
CA GLU A 59 -0.04 -3.40 -0.48
C GLU A 59 -1.28 -3.44 -1.38
N PRO A 60 -1.60 -4.58 -2.02
CA PRO A 60 -2.80 -4.70 -2.83
C PRO A 60 -4.05 -4.50 -1.95
N CYS A 61 -5.08 -3.87 -2.53
CA CYS A 61 -6.39 -3.72 -1.90
C CYS A 61 -7.48 -4.02 -2.93
N ASP A 62 -7.88 -5.29 -3.01
CA ASP A 62 -9.00 -5.76 -3.82
C ASP A 62 -10.29 -5.80 -2.98
N PRO A 63 -11.34 -5.03 -3.34
CA PRO A 63 -12.65 -5.08 -2.68
C PRO A 63 -13.36 -6.44 -2.74
N LEU A 64 -13.03 -7.30 -3.71
CA LEU A 64 -13.65 -8.63 -3.86
C LEU A 64 -12.86 -9.74 -3.17
N HIS A 65 -11.65 -9.46 -2.70
CA HIS A 65 -10.70 -10.36 -2.02
C HIS A 65 -10.22 -11.58 -2.81
N HIS A 66 -10.96 -12.10 -3.79
CA HIS A 66 -10.59 -13.31 -4.53
C HIS A 66 -9.67 -13.05 -5.74
N ARG A 67 -9.64 -11.82 -6.29
CA ARG A 67 -8.87 -11.53 -7.52
C ARG A 67 -7.36 -11.52 -7.26
N LEU A 68 -6.95 -11.18 -6.05
CA LEU A 68 -5.53 -11.19 -5.66
C LEU A 68 -4.92 -12.62 -5.63
N PRO A 69 -5.51 -13.61 -4.93
CA PRO A 69 -5.07 -15.01 -5.04
C PRO A 69 -5.01 -15.55 -6.47
N GLU A 70 -6.01 -15.24 -7.29
CA GLU A 70 -6.06 -15.62 -8.71
C GLU A 70 -4.91 -14.99 -9.51
N PHE A 71 -4.66 -13.69 -9.27
CA PHE A 71 -3.53 -12.98 -9.86
C PHE A 71 -2.19 -13.60 -9.45
N TYR A 72 -1.99 -13.93 -8.17
CA TYR A 72 -0.76 -14.56 -7.70
C TYR A 72 -0.53 -15.94 -8.28
N THR A 73 -1.59 -16.74 -8.44
CA THR A 73 -1.49 -18.06 -9.09
C THR A 73 -1.01 -17.90 -10.54
N ARG A 74 -1.59 -16.95 -11.29
CA ARG A 74 -1.16 -16.67 -12.67
C ARG A 74 0.25 -16.09 -12.73
N PHE A 75 0.60 -15.22 -11.80
CA PHE A 75 1.91 -14.58 -11.70
C PHE A 75 3.00 -15.61 -11.45
N GLU A 76 2.84 -16.43 -10.41
CA GLU A 76 3.78 -17.49 -10.04
C GLU A 76 4.03 -18.42 -11.23
N SER A 77 2.98 -18.92 -11.86
CA SER A 77 3.11 -19.87 -12.97
C SER A 77 3.76 -19.26 -14.21
N SER A 78 3.68 -17.94 -14.38
CA SER A 78 4.35 -17.23 -15.47
C SER A 78 5.82 -17.01 -15.17
N ILE A 79 6.15 -16.56 -13.96
CA ILE A 79 7.54 -16.26 -13.56
C ILE A 79 8.35 -17.53 -13.38
N ARG A 80 7.77 -18.62 -12.86
CA ARG A 80 8.48 -19.90 -12.70
C ARG A 80 8.96 -20.52 -14.01
N LYS A 81 8.31 -20.20 -15.14
CA LYS A 81 8.80 -20.61 -16.47
C LYS A 81 10.11 -19.93 -16.86
N ILE A 82 10.40 -18.76 -16.29
CA ILE A 82 11.59 -17.94 -16.58
C ILE A 82 12.65 -18.11 -15.49
N ASP A 83 12.21 -18.13 -14.24
CA ASP A 83 13.01 -18.13 -13.03
C ASP A 83 12.39 -19.04 -11.94
N PRO A 84 12.84 -20.30 -11.85
CA PRO A 84 12.27 -21.26 -10.91
C PRO A 84 12.79 -21.09 -9.47
N PHE A 85 13.86 -20.32 -9.24
CA PHE A 85 14.62 -20.39 -7.98
C PHE A 85 14.38 -19.21 -7.04
N HIS A 86 14.19 -17.99 -7.54
CA HIS A 86 14.01 -16.82 -6.69
C HIS A 86 12.72 -16.89 -5.85
N ILE A 87 12.79 -16.50 -4.58
CA ILE A 87 11.62 -16.50 -3.68
C ILE A 87 10.61 -15.46 -4.18
N LEU A 88 9.31 -15.78 -4.14
CA LEU A 88 8.26 -14.77 -4.33
C LEU A 88 7.78 -14.29 -2.96
N TRP A 89 7.88 -13.00 -2.70
CA TRP A 89 7.44 -12.34 -1.47
C TRP A 89 6.04 -11.75 -1.71
N LEU A 90 5.00 -12.47 -1.30
CA LEU A 90 3.61 -12.15 -1.64
C LEU A 90 2.94 -11.37 -0.52
N ASP A 91 2.45 -10.17 -0.81
CA ASP A 91 1.71 -9.35 0.13
C ASP A 91 0.26 -9.84 0.29
N GLY A 92 -0.26 -9.79 1.51
CA GLY A 92 -1.70 -10.01 1.76
C GLY A 92 -2.58 -8.91 1.16
N ASN A 93 -3.90 -9.14 1.15
CA ASN A 93 -4.86 -8.11 0.73
C ASN A 93 -5.02 -7.02 1.80
N THR A 94 -5.68 -5.92 1.43
CA THR A 94 -5.98 -4.76 2.29
C THR A 94 -4.70 -4.24 2.95
N PHE A 95 -3.78 -3.80 2.11
CA PHE A 95 -2.48 -3.26 2.54
C PHE A 95 -1.68 -4.30 3.36
N ALA A 96 -1.61 -5.54 2.87
CA ALA A 96 -0.89 -6.64 3.50
C ALA A 96 -1.37 -7.00 4.93
N MET A 97 -2.63 -6.72 5.26
CA MET A 97 -3.19 -6.98 6.61
C MET A 97 -4.14 -8.17 6.68
N GLU A 98 -4.56 -8.75 5.54
CA GLU A 98 -5.52 -9.86 5.53
C GLU A 98 -5.29 -10.90 4.44
N TRP A 99 -5.85 -12.09 4.67
CA TRP A 99 -5.66 -13.27 3.82
C TRP A 99 -6.99 -13.96 3.48
N LYS A 100 -8.09 -13.19 3.46
CA LYS A 100 -9.39 -13.75 3.04
C LYS A 100 -9.31 -14.22 1.60
N SER A 101 -9.96 -15.34 1.31
CA SER A 101 -9.99 -16.00 -0.01
C SER A 101 -8.66 -16.62 -0.48
N PHE A 102 -7.61 -16.62 0.35
CA PHE A 102 -6.42 -17.43 0.12
C PHE A 102 -6.67 -18.85 0.61
N SER A 103 -6.79 -19.81 -0.30
CA SER A 103 -7.07 -21.21 0.01
C SER A 103 -5.86 -22.14 -0.13
N ALA A 104 -4.79 -21.69 -0.79
CA ALA A 104 -3.64 -22.52 -1.11
C ALA A 104 -2.33 -21.74 -0.92
N VAL A 105 -1.28 -22.51 -0.63
CA VAL A 105 0.10 -22.03 -0.59
C VAL A 105 0.76 -22.27 -1.94
N LEU A 106 1.37 -21.24 -2.50
CA LEU A 106 2.20 -21.32 -3.70
C LEU A 106 3.64 -21.80 -3.36
N PRO A 107 4.29 -22.56 -4.26
CA PRO A 107 5.61 -23.13 -3.99
C PRO A 107 6.72 -22.06 -4.02
N ASN A 108 7.73 -22.23 -3.16
CA ASN A 108 8.87 -21.32 -3.04
C ASN A 108 8.45 -19.84 -2.88
N CYS A 109 7.43 -19.63 -2.04
CA CYS A 109 6.88 -18.32 -1.71
C CYS A 109 6.99 -18.05 -0.21
N ALA A 110 7.24 -16.79 0.14
CA ALA A 110 7.12 -16.26 1.49
C ALA A 110 6.01 -15.21 1.50
N TYR A 111 5.29 -15.12 2.61
CA TYR A 111 4.11 -14.26 2.71
C TYR A 111 4.43 -13.04 3.58
N ALA A 112 4.14 -11.87 3.03
CA ALA A 112 4.48 -10.59 3.62
C ALA A 112 3.24 -9.95 4.26
N LEU A 113 3.44 -9.32 5.42
CA LEU A 113 2.46 -8.50 6.11
C LEU A 113 3.06 -7.14 6.43
N HIS A 114 2.22 -6.12 6.54
CA HIS A 114 2.64 -4.79 7.02
C HIS A 114 2.01 -4.50 8.40
N ASP A 115 2.86 -4.17 9.37
CA ASP A 115 2.46 -4.02 10.76
C ASP A 115 2.56 -2.59 11.30
N TYR A 116 1.92 -1.66 10.61
CA TYR A 116 1.67 -0.33 11.16
C TYR A 116 0.64 -0.37 12.29
N SER A 117 0.95 0.36 13.37
CA SER A 117 0.05 0.59 14.50
C SER A 117 -0.51 2.00 14.44
N SER A 118 -1.81 2.17 14.67
CA SER A 118 -2.41 3.51 14.78
C SER A 118 -1.72 4.33 15.88
N MET A 119 -1.24 3.69 16.94
CA MET A 119 -0.46 4.31 18.02
C MET A 119 0.93 4.78 17.59
N GLY A 120 1.31 4.62 16.32
CA GLY A 120 2.53 5.13 15.70
C GLY A 120 2.31 6.40 14.86
N PHE A 121 1.07 6.80 14.59
CA PHE A 121 0.76 7.96 13.75
C PHE A 121 0.38 9.21 14.54
N PRO A 122 0.54 10.42 13.98
CA PRO A 122 0.25 11.69 14.65
C PRO A 122 -1.20 11.81 15.15
N THR A 123 -2.16 11.23 14.43
CA THR A 123 -3.60 11.24 14.78
C THR A 123 -4.02 10.09 15.70
N GLY A 124 -3.09 9.19 16.04
CA GLY A 124 -3.34 8.03 16.86
C GLY A 124 -3.29 8.30 18.37
N THR A 125 -3.81 7.35 19.14
CA THR A 125 -3.65 7.37 20.60
C THR A 125 -2.19 7.16 20.98
N LEU A 126 -1.71 7.93 21.95
CA LEU A 126 -0.35 7.81 22.46
C LEU A 126 -0.07 6.43 23.07
N PHE A 127 1.15 5.93 22.85
CA PHE A 127 1.59 4.65 23.42
C PHE A 127 2.26 4.89 24.78
N THR A 128 1.64 4.37 25.84
CA THR A 128 2.11 4.52 27.23
C THR A 128 2.48 3.18 27.86
N SER A 129 2.75 2.16 27.02
CA SER A 129 3.19 0.83 27.45
C SER A 129 2.23 0.10 28.41
N THR A 130 0.93 0.39 28.37
CA THR A 130 -0.02 -0.33 29.23
C THR A 130 -0.15 -1.79 28.80
N PRO A 131 -0.46 -2.72 29.73
CA PRO A 131 -0.66 -4.13 29.37
C PRO A 131 -1.69 -4.33 28.25
N SER A 132 -2.79 -3.57 28.27
CA SER A 132 -3.83 -3.63 27.24
C SER A 132 -3.33 -3.14 25.87
N GLN A 133 -2.47 -2.11 25.82
CA GLN A 133 -1.88 -1.67 24.56
C GLN A 133 -0.93 -2.73 23.99
N ILE A 134 -0.12 -3.36 24.83
CA ILE A 134 0.79 -4.43 24.42
C ILE A 134 0.01 -5.64 23.89
N GLU A 135 -1.04 -6.07 24.61
CA GLU A 135 -1.92 -7.15 24.17
C GLU A 135 -2.61 -6.82 22.84
N LYS A 136 -3.03 -5.56 22.65
CA LYS A 136 -3.62 -5.10 21.39
C LYS A 136 -2.62 -5.14 20.22
N LEU A 137 -1.36 -4.77 20.45
CA LEU A 137 -0.30 -4.88 19.43
C LEU A 137 -0.09 -6.33 19.04
N GLU A 138 0.07 -7.22 20.03
CA GLU A 138 0.33 -8.64 19.77
C GLU A 138 -0.86 -9.32 19.08
N SER A 139 -2.10 -9.09 19.53
CA SER A 139 -3.29 -9.65 18.89
C SER A 139 -3.50 -9.14 17.46
N SER A 140 -3.25 -7.85 17.21
CA SER A 140 -3.29 -7.27 15.86
C SER A 140 -2.28 -7.93 14.94
N PHE A 141 -1.04 -8.10 15.42
CA PHE A 141 0.02 -8.78 14.68
C PHE A 141 -0.33 -10.25 14.38
N LEU A 142 -0.76 -11.01 15.39
CA LEU A 142 -1.14 -12.42 15.25
C LEU A 142 -2.27 -12.61 14.22
N ARG A 143 -3.25 -11.70 14.19
CA ARG A 143 -4.30 -11.69 13.18
C ARG A 143 -3.73 -11.55 11.77
N LYS A 144 -2.75 -10.67 11.55
CA LYS A 144 -2.09 -10.48 10.24
C LYS A 144 -1.24 -11.70 9.85
N CYS A 145 -0.62 -12.36 10.82
CA CYS A 145 0.18 -13.58 10.60
C CYS A 145 -0.64 -14.87 10.47
N THR A 146 -1.98 -14.83 10.63
CA THR A 146 -2.79 -16.05 10.79
C THR A 146 -2.60 -17.04 9.65
N PHE A 147 -2.61 -16.58 8.40
CA PHE A 147 -2.41 -17.45 7.24
C PHE A 147 -1.07 -18.18 7.27
N MET A 148 0.01 -17.46 7.56
CA MET A 148 1.35 -18.03 7.64
C MET A 148 1.47 -19.08 8.73
N LYS A 149 0.91 -18.79 9.92
CA LYS A 149 0.93 -19.71 11.06
C LYS A 149 0.09 -20.96 10.79
N THR A 150 -1.10 -20.81 10.22
CA THR A 150 -1.98 -21.95 9.91
C THR A 150 -1.38 -22.89 8.86
N HIS A 151 -0.68 -22.34 7.87
CA HIS A 151 -0.10 -23.14 6.78
C HIS A 151 1.37 -23.51 7.00
N ASN A 152 1.96 -23.12 8.12
CA ASN A 152 3.37 -23.34 8.45
C ASN A 152 4.34 -22.86 7.34
N VAL A 153 4.15 -21.62 6.89
CA VAL A 153 4.96 -20.99 5.84
C VAL A 153 5.73 -19.78 6.37
N PRO A 154 6.86 -19.39 5.75
CA PRO A 154 7.63 -18.23 6.16
C PRO A 154 6.78 -16.96 6.16
N SER A 155 6.90 -16.20 7.26
CA SER A 155 6.31 -14.87 7.41
C SER A 155 7.40 -13.82 7.29
N TRP A 156 7.07 -12.67 6.72
CA TRP A 156 7.95 -11.50 6.72
C TRP A 156 7.13 -10.24 6.99
N ASN A 157 7.59 -9.42 7.93
CA ASN A 157 7.01 -8.10 8.12
C ASN A 157 7.71 -7.10 7.19
N GLY A 158 7.08 -6.81 6.05
CA GLY A 158 7.68 -6.00 4.99
C GLY A 158 7.80 -4.52 5.34
N GLU A 159 6.85 -4.02 6.15
CA GLU A 159 6.82 -2.62 6.55
C GLU A 159 6.19 -2.44 7.93
N PHE A 160 6.82 -1.60 8.74
CA PHE A 160 6.30 -1.08 9.99
C PHE A 160 7.13 0.14 10.38
N GLY A 161 6.63 0.95 11.31
CA GLY A 161 7.37 2.08 11.87
C GLY A 161 6.44 3.19 12.35
N PRO A 162 6.86 3.96 13.36
CA PRO A 162 6.13 5.15 13.78
C PRO A 162 6.51 6.38 12.94
N VAL A 163 5.70 7.43 13.06
CA VAL A 163 5.99 8.78 12.56
C VAL A 163 6.49 9.63 13.72
N TYR A 164 7.66 10.21 13.57
CA TYR A 164 8.29 11.08 14.53
C TYR A 164 7.76 12.51 14.40
N ALA A 165 7.59 13.15 15.55
CA ALA A 165 7.29 14.57 15.68
C ALA A 165 8.56 15.41 15.42
N ASP A 166 8.37 16.56 14.80
CA ASP A 166 9.43 17.50 14.46
C ASP A 166 9.62 18.51 15.62
N PRO A 167 10.77 18.51 16.31
CA PRO A 167 11.01 19.38 17.46
C PRO A 167 11.01 20.88 17.16
N THR A 168 11.04 21.28 15.89
CA THR A 168 10.99 22.69 15.50
C THR A 168 9.56 23.24 15.36
N ILE A 169 8.56 22.37 15.26
CA ILE A 169 7.15 22.74 15.07
C ILE A 169 6.22 22.11 16.12
N ASP A 170 6.55 20.93 16.63
CA ASP A 170 5.76 20.18 17.60
C ASP A 170 6.26 20.46 19.02
N GLN A 171 5.43 21.14 19.83
CA GLN A 171 5.78 21.54 21.20
C GLN A 171 6.17 20.35 22.10
N ASN A 172 5.51 19.20 21.90
CA ASN A 172 5.72 17.99 22.70
C ASN A 172 6.51 16.91 21.94
N ALA A 173 7.38 17.32 21.00
CA ALA A 173 8.09 16.38 20.13
C ALA A 173 8.92 15.35 20.90
N GLU A 174 9.60 15.77 21.96
CA GLU A 174 10.46 14.89 22.76
C GLU A 174 9.65 13.78 23.44
N GLU A 175 8.56 14.13 24.12
CA GLU A 175 7.67 13.16 24.77
C GLU A 175 7.02 12.25 23.72
N THR A 176 6.52 12.82 22.62
CA THR A 176 5.90 12.07 21.53
C THR A 176 6.88 11.05 20.95
N ASN A 177 8.10 11.48 20.64
CA ASN A 177 9.12 10.61 20.05
C ASN A 177 9.59 9.54 21.04
N THR A 178 9.71 9.87 22.33
CA THR A 178 9.98 8.87 23.38
C THR A 178 8.93 7.76 23.38
N GLN A 179 7.65 8.12 23.28
CA GLN A 179 6.56 7.14 23.18
C GLN A 179 6.60 6.34 21.87
N ARG A 180 6.99 6.95 20.74
CA ARG A 180 7.19 6.22 19.47
C ARG A 180 8.35 5.24 19.53
N TYR A 181 9.46 5.59 20.19
CA TYR A 181 10.56 4.67 20.43
C TYR A 181 10.13 3.50 21.33
N ASN A 182 9.35 3.78 22.37
CA ASN A 182 8.78 2.72 23.23
C ASN A 182 7.85 1.79 22.46
N LEU A 183 7.00 2.33 21.57
CA LEU A 183 6.15 1.54 20.69
C LEU A 183 6.98 0.65 19.77
N LEU A 184 7.99 1.21 19.11
CA LEU A 184 8.88 0.47 18.24
C LEU A 184 9.55 -0.68 19.00
N GLY A 185 10.08 -0.41 20.19
CA GLY A 185 10.66 -1.43 21.07
C GLY A 185 9.65 -2.52 21.48
N ALA A 186 8.38 -2.17 21.70
CA ALA A 186 7.34 -3.16 21.99
C ALA A 186 7.02 -4.05 20.79
N GLN A 187 6.93 -3.48 19.58
CA GLN A 187 6.72 -4.25 18.35
C GLN A 187 7.90 -5.18 18.05
N LEU A 188 9.15 -4.69 18.20
CA LEU A 188 10.35 -5.53 18.02
C LEU A 188 10.37 -6.72 18.98
N LYS A 189 10.01 -6.53 20.25
CA LYS A 189 9.88 -7.64 21.21
C LYS A 189 8.84 -8.68 20.79
N ILE A 190 7.74 -8.26 20.16
CA ILE A 190 6.73 -9.17 19.61
C ILE A 190 7.32 -9.94 18.42
N TYR A 191 8.05 -9.28 17.53
CA TYR A 191 8.66 -9.93 16.38
C TYR A 191 9.74 -10.93 16.82
N ASP A 192 10.55 -10.59 17.82
CA ASP A 192 11.51 -11.51 18.44
C ASP A 192 10.79 -12.70 19.09
N LYS A 193 9.72 -12.47 19.87
CA LYS A 193 8.93 -13.54 20.50
C LYS A 193 8.38 -14.54 19.49
N HIS A 194 7.92 -14.06 18.33
CA HIS A 194 7.34 -14.91 17.27
C HIS A 194 8.35 -15.30 16.18
N GLN A 195 9.62 -14.90 16.31
CA GLN A 195 10.71 -15.19 15.37
C GLN A 195 10.39 -14.75 13.93
N ILE A 196 9.87 -13.53 13.77
CA ILE A 196 9.45 -13.00 12.47
C ILE A 196 10.49 -11.99 11.95
N PRO A 197 11.09 -12.21 10.77
CA PRO A 197 11.97 -11.24 10.15
C PRO A 197 11.19 -10.01 9.72
N TRP A 198 11.85 -8.85 9.76
CA TRP A 198 11.20 -7.57 9.52
C TRP A 198 12.06 -6.60 8.71
N SER A 199 11.41 -5.62 8.08
CA SER A 199 12.03 -4.49 7.40
C SER A 199 11.30 -3.22 7.83
N ILE A 200 12.04 -2.29 8.43
CA ILE A 200 11.47 -1.06 8.96
C ILE A 200 11.36 -0.01 7.87
N TRP A 201 10.23 0.69 7.85
CA TRP A 201 10.00 1.84 7.02
C TRP A 201 10.41 3.11 7.77
N LEU A 202 11.46 3.83 7.39
CA LEU A 202 12.39 3.56 6.29
C LEU A 202 13.84 3.86 6.71
N TYR A 203 14.82 3.49 5.88
CA TYR A 203 16.22 3.74 6.21
C TYR A 203 16.54 5.23 6.36
N LYS A 204 16.13 6.06 5.39
CA LYS A 204 16.48 7.48 5.37
C LYS A 204 15.38 8.35 4.80
N ASP A 205 15.13 9.48 5.47
CA ASP A 205 14.23 10.54 4.96
C ASP A 205 14.66 11.94 5.45
N LEU A 206 13.69 12.87 5.48
CA LEU A 206 13.84 14.26 5.91
C LEU A 206 13.35 14.50 7.35
N GLY A 207 13.26 13.46 8.18
CA GLY A 207 12.87 13.57 9.59
C GLY A 207 11.44 13.21 9.92
N LEU A 208 10.77 12.37 9.12
CA LEU A 208 9.37 11.98 9.36
C LEU A 208 9.25 10.55 9.93
N GLN A 209 9.82 9.54 9.26
CA GLN A 209 9.81 8.13 9.66
C GLN A 209 11.19 7.47 9.56
N GLY A 210 12.17 8.14 8.96
CA GLY A 210 13.48 7.57 8.69
C GLY A 210 14.26 7.23 9.97
N MET A 211 14.96 6.09 9.96
CA MET A 211 15.95 5.77 11.00
C MET A 211 17.14 6.75 10.98
N VAL A 212 17.48 7.22 9.78
CA VAL A 212 18.51 8.24 9.54
C VAL A 212 17.88 9.42 8.84
N THR A 213 18.27 10.63 9.21
CA THR A 213 17.70 11.85 8.64
C THR A 213 18.83 12.75 8.17
N THR A 214 18.58 13.55 7.13
CA THR A 214 19.57 14.56 6.71
C THR A 214 19.58 15.72 7.71
N SER A 215 20.75 16.26 8.03
CA SER A 215 20.84 17.52 8.79
C SER A 215 20.05 18.63 8.10
N ARG A 216 19.32 19.43 8.89
CA ARG A 216 18.59 20.62 8.39
C ARG A 216 19.50 21.69 7.80
N SER A 217 20.77 21.71 8.22
CA SER A 217 21.81 22.60 7.67
C SER A 217 22.54 22.00 6.47
N SER A 218 22.16 20.80 6.00
CA SER A 218 22.80 20.20 4.83
C SER A 218 22.42 20.94 3.53
N PRO A 219 23.32 20.99 2.53
CA PRO A 219 23.02 21.63 1.24
C PRO A 219 21.73 21.11 0.59
N TYR A 220 21.46 19.80 0.71
CA TYR A 220 20.24 19.18 0.18
C TYR A 220 18.99 19.72 0.88
N HIS A 221 18.99 19.75 2.22
CA HIS A 221 17.83 20.25 2.97
C HIS A 221 17.60 21.75 2.71
N THR A 222 18.66 22.55 2.62
CA THR A 222 18.55 23.97 2.26
C THR A 222 17.97 24.17 0.87
N LEU A 223 18.38 23.36 -0.11
CA LEU A 223 17.90 23.44 -1.49
C LEU A 223 16.38 23.20 -1.58
N ILE A 224 15.85 22.21 -0.86
CA ILE A 224 14.43 21.84 -0.91
C ILE A 224 13.56 22.56 0.11
N ALA A 225 14.15 23.32 1.05
CA ALA A 225 13.41 23.98 2.13
C ALA A 225 12.23 24.85 1.64
N PRO A 226 12.35 25.67 0.56
CA PRO A 226 11.21 26.44 0.06
C PRO A 226 10.03 25.56 -0.40
N PHE A 227 10.33 24.37 -0.94
CA PHE A 227 9.30 23.41 -1.34
C PHE A 227 8.62 22.79 -0.13
N LEU A 228 9.39 22.37 0.89
CA LEU A 228 8.85 21.81 2.13
C LEU A 228 7.97 22.82 2.89
N GLU A 229 8.35 24.10 2.89
CA GLU A 229 7.54 25.17 3.46
C GLU A 229 6.24 25.38 2.69
N LYS A 230 6.31 25.37 1.34
CA LYS A 230 5.12 25.47 0.49
C LYS A 230 4.17 24.31 0.76
N GLU A 231 4.68 23.08 0.85
CA GLU A 231 3.88 21.92 1.21
C GLU A 231 3.29 22.04 2.62
N ALA A 232 4.06 22.51 3.62
CA ALA A 232 3.57 22.71 4.98
C ALA A 232 2.42 23.74 5.07
N ARG A 233 2.44 24.75 4.20
CA ARG A 233 1.38 25.76 4.10
C ARG A 233 0.18 25.27 3.28
N ALA A 234 0.34 24.25 2.45
CA ALA A 234 -0.75 23.67 1.70
C ALA A 234 -1.74 22.99 2.67
N PRO A 235 -3.06 23.24 2.56
CA PRO A 235 -4.07 22.61 3.40
C PRO A 235 -4.00 21.08 3.37
N THR A 236 -3.46 20.51 2.30
CA THR A 236 -3.24 19.08 2.10
C THR A 236 -2.24 18.46 3.08
N ARG A 237 -1.28 19.23 3.65
CA ARG A 237 -0.31 18.70 4.63
C ARG A 237 -0.70 18.87 6.09
N ARG A 238 -1.69 19.72 6.43
CA ARG A 238 -2.34 19.67 7.77
C ARG A 238 -3.04 18.33 8.00
N VAL A 239 -3.25 17.57 6.92
CA VAL A 239 -3.63 16.16 6.90
C VAL A 239 -2.35 15.34 6.67
N GLY A 240 -1.41 15.41 7.62
CA GLY A 240 -0.21 14.56 7.60
C GLY A 240 -0.66 13.09 7.56
N PHE A 241 -0.29 12.38 6.50
CA PHE A 241 -1.02 11.22 5.97
C PHE A 241 -2.44 11.62 5.55
N PRO A 242 -2.81 11.62 4.25
CA PRO A 242 -4.23 11.59 3.93
C PRO A 242 -4.78 10.39 4.67
N ASN A 243 -5.68 10.67 5.61
CA ASN A 243 -6.23 9.73 6.57
C ASN A 243 -6.29 8.31 6.01
N PHE A 244 -5.63 7.34 6.67
CA PHE A 244 -6.10 5.96 6.66
C PHE A 244 -7.58 6.01 7.10
N GLY A 245 -8.50 6.18 6.14
CA GLY A 245 -9.95 6.15 6.33
C GLY A 245 -10.77 7.46 6.22
N ILE A 246 -10.26 8.63 5.80
CA ILE A 246 -11.13 9.83 5.61
C ILE A 246 -10.62 10.73 4.46
N VAL A 247 -10.86 10.30 3.22
CA VAL A 247 -11.06 11.20 2.07
C VAL A 247 -12.53 11.10 1.70
N GLY A 248 -13.39 11.70 2.52
CA GLY A 248 -14.84 11.67 2.32
C GLY A 248 -15.60 12.83 2.94
N GLN A 249 -14.92 13.88 3.44
CA GLN A 249 -15.58 14.96 4.17
C GLN A 249 -15.36 16.39 3.67
N SER A 250 -14.72 16.59 2.51
CA SER A 250 -14.62 17.95 1.93
C SER A 250 -15.52 18.22 0.73
N PHE A 251 -16.47 17.32 0.43
CA PHE A 251 -17.61 17.62 -0.43
C PHE A 251 -18.90 17.23 0.29
N GLY A 252 -19.78 18.22 0.47
CA GLY A 252 -21.17 18.21 0.93
C GLY A 252 -21.79 16.93 1.50
N SER A 253 -22.29 17.06 2.73
CA SER A 253 -23.49 16.43 3.29
C SER A 253 -24.24 15.44 2.37
N ILE A 254 -24.07 14.13 2.59
CA ILE A 254 -25.09 13.06 2.45
C ILE A 254 -24.46 11.73 2.91
N GLY A 255 -25.04 11.11 3.95
CA GLY A 255 -24.92 9.68 4.23
C GLY A 255 -23.71 9.22 5.07
N THR A 256 -23.98 8.89 6.34
CA THR A 256 -23.10 8.15 7.25
C THR A 256 -22.62 6.81 6.66
N LEU A 257 -21.30 6.60 6.56
CA LEU A 257 -20.68 5.33 6.15
C LEU A 257 -19.99 4.62 7.34
N ASP A 258 -20.51 3.44 7.68
CA ASP A 258 -19.98 2.48 8.67
C ASP A 258 -18.64 1.88 8.19
N ARG A 259 -17.63 1.81 9.08
CA ARG A 259 -16.24 1.36 8.84
C ARG A 259 -16.09 -0.15 8.54
N ARG A 260 -17.14 -0.83 8.11
CA ARG A 260 -17.18 -2.29 7.86
C ARG A 260 -17.30 -2.70 6.39
N LYS A 261 -17.16 -1.79 5.44
CA LYS A 261 -17.26 -2.13 4.00
C LYS A 261 -16.18 -1.44 3.18
N CYS A 262 -15.27 -2.24 2.61
CA CYS A 262 -14.67 -1.90 1.32
C CYS A 262 -15.85 -1.77 0.33
N PRO A 263 -16.02 -0.64 -0.37
CA PRO A 263 -17.26 -0.40 -1.13
C PRO A 263 -17.41 -1.44 -2.24
N GLN A 264 -18.44 -2.28 -2.11
CA GLN A 264 -18.88 -3.18 -3.17
C GLN A 264 -19.38 -2.34 -4.34
N GLY A 265 -18.70 -2.45 -5.49
CA GLY A 265 -19.14 -1.83 -6.74
C GLY A 265 -20.56 -2.28 -7.07
N LYS A 266 -21.49 -1.32 -7.17
CA LYS A 266 -22.84 -1.60 -7.66
C LYS A 266 -22.75 -2.01 -9.13
N ARG A 267 -23.24 -3.21 -9.43
CA ARG A 267 -23.56 -3.68 -10.78
C ARG A 267 -24.44 -2.64 -11.47
N ALA A 268 -24.03 -2.16 -12.64
CA ALA A 268 -24.92 -1.54 -13.59
C ALA A 268 -25.88 -2.63 -14.09
N VAL A 269 -27.15 -2.53 -13.68
CA VAL A 269 -28.23 -3.35 -14.22
C VAL A 269 -28.79 -2.60 -15.43
N SER A 270 -28.75 -3.27 -16.57
CA SER A 270 -29.45 -2.91 -17.80
C SER A 270 -30.94 -2.66 -17.54
N ASN A 271 -31.47 -1.56 -18.05
CA ASN A 271 -32.87 -1.53 -18.49
C ASN A 271 -32.97 -0.79 -19.83
N THR A 272 -33.46 -1.54 -20.79
CA THR A 272 -33.86 -1.17 -22.14
C THR A 272 -35.03 -0.18 -22.17
N MET A 273 -34.97 0.74 -23.13
CA MET A 273 -36.02 1.21 -24.06
C MET A 273 -36.10 2.73 -24.15
N GLY A 274 -36.09 3.25 -25.38
CA GLY A 274 -36.56 4.61 -25.67
C GLY A 274 -35.78 5.35 -26.74
N CYS A 275 -36.05 5.00 -28.00
CA CYS A 275 -35.73 5.72 -29.22
C CYS A 275 -35.75 7.26 -29.12
N SER A 276 -34.72 7.95 -29.65
CA SER A 276 -34.89 9.09 -30.57
C SER A 276 -33.53 9.54 -31.09
N GLN A 277 -33.41 9.52 -32.41
CA GLN A 277 -32.28 9.98 -33.21
C GLN A 277 -32.08 11.50 -33.06
N THR A 278 -30.82 11.95 -33.04
CA THR A 278 -30.44 13.11 -33.86
C THR A 278 -28.97 13.03 -34.25
N THR A 279 -28.79 12.88 -35.55
CA THR A 279 -27.53 12.82 -36.31
C THR A 279 -26.80 14.15 -36.36
N PHE A 280 -25.48 14.13 -36.28
CA PHE A 280 -24.63 15.10 -36.99
C PHE A 280 -23.65 14.34 -37.89
N LYS A 281 -23.94 14.39 -39.20
CA LYS A 281 -23.09 13.90 -40.29
C LYS A 281 -21.95 14.89 -40.53
N ARG A 282 -20.74 14.38 -40.76
CA ARG A 282 -19.71 15.04 -41.55
C ARG A 282 -19.79 14.53 -42.99
N SER A 283 -19.71 15.43 -43.97
CA SER A 283 -19.33 15.12 -45.35
C SER A 283 -18.67 16.36 -45.97
N GLY A 284 -17.52 16.16 -46.62
CA GLY A 284 -17.04 17.06 -47.70
C GLY A 284 -17.93 16.90 -48.95
N ALA A 285 -17.70 17.52 -50.09
CA ALA A 285 -16.71 18.46 -50.60
C ALA A 285 -17.30 19.15 -51.86
N ASP A 286 -16.54 20.11 -52.41
CA ASP A 286 -16.54 20.60 -53.81
C ASP A 286 -17.43 21.78 -54.28
N VAL A 287 -16.77 22.95 -54.37
CA VAL A 287 -16.52 23.83 -55.54
C VAL A 287 -17.58 23.97 -56.65
N CYS A 288 -18.06 25.20 -56.90
CA CYS A 288 -17.96 25.91 -58.21
C CYS A 288 -18.56 27.35 -58.21
N SER A 289 -17.76 28.28 -58.76
CA SER A 289 -18.06 29.51 -59.54
C SER A 289 -19.12 30.53 -59.09
N GLU A 290 -18.67 31.76 -58.81
CA GLU A 290 -18.68 32.93 -59.73
C GLU A 290 -17.49 33.84 -59.41
#